data_AF-P34122-F1
#
_entry.id   AF-P34122-F1
#
_cell.length_a   1.000
_cell.length_b   1.000
_cell.length_c   1.000
_cell.angle_alpha   90.00
_cell.angle_beta   90.00
_cell.angle_gamma   90.00
#
_symmetry.space_group_name_H-M   'P 1'
#
loop_
_entity.id
_entity.type
_entity.pdbx_description
1 polymer ?
#
loop_
_entity_poly.entity_id
_entity_poly.type
_entity_poly.pdbx_seq_one_letter_code
_entity_poly.pdbx_strand_id
1 'polypeptide(L)'
;MYNPPPPSGSQGNNNYYRQPSSTPGVSNPNPQANQFLPPPPSNTQAPRPGFPPSAPPPSAPAGQYSMPPPPQQQQQAGQYGMPPPPSGSGIGTGVSLVKDQQISLSKEDPYLRKLTVGLGWDVNTTPSAPFDLDAVVFMLGANGMVRQPADFIFYNNKQSRDGSIFHHGDNLTGAGDGDDEVVSVNLQAVSPDVTRLVFAVTIHQPELRRQNFGMVPRAFIRIANQETTRNICRYDLTNEGGTNTAMIVGEVYRDPQNPQNWSFIAVGKSFPGGLQFLCQIFGVNAS
;
A
#
# COMPACT_ATOMS: atom_id res chain seq x y z
N MET A 1 13.59 -4.26 21.54
CA MET A 1 14.25 -3.04 22.03
C MET A 1 14.97 -2.35 20.88
N TYR A 2 14.33 -1.34 20.28
CA TYR A 2 14.96 -0.23 19.56
C TYR A 2 13.90 0.88 19.48
N ASN A 3 14.25 2.10 19.89
CA ASN A 3 13.34 3.25 20.02
C ASN A 3 13.85 4.36 19.08
N PRO A 4 13.09 4.79 18.05
CA PRO A 4 13.53 5.88 17.18
C PRO A 4 13.19 7.27 17.76
N PRO A 5 14.00 8.30 17.47
CA PRO A 5 13.86 9.65 18.02
C PRO A 5 12.66 10.43 17.41
N PRO A 6 12.14 11.48 18.08
CA PRO A 6 11.01 12.26 17.60
C PRO A 6 11.38 13.19 16.43
N PRO A 7 10.48 13.48 15.48
CA PRO A 7 10.79 14.30 14.31
C PRO A 7 10.74 15.81 14.64
N SER A 8 11.80 16.53 14.28
CA SER A 8 11.83 17.98 14.16
C SER A 8 11.11 18.44 12.89
N GLY A 9 10.16 19.37 13.02
CA GLY A 9 9.33 19.86 11.92
C GLY A 9 10.02 20.84 10.96
N SER A 10 9.44 21.03 9.78
CA SER A 10 9.17 22.35 9.16
C SER A 10 8.52 22.17 7.77
N GLN A 11 7.33 22.78 7.62
CA GLN A 11 6.77 23.51 6.47
C GLN A 11 7.09 23.08 5.03
N GLY A 12 6.04 22.90 4.20
CA GLY A 12 6.17 23.00 2.74
C GLY A 12 4.97 22.54 1.91
N ASN A 13 4.03 23.45 1.63
CA ASN A 13 3.04 23.51 0.54
C ASN A 13 2.68 22.24 -0.28
N ASN A 14 1.43 21.79 -0.14
CA ASN A 14 0.74 20.91 -1.08
C ASN A 14 0.10 21.73 -2.23
N ASN A 15 0.44 21.40 -3.48
CA ASN A 15 -0.24 21.89 -4.67
C ASN A 15 -0.13 20.85 -5.81
N TYR A 16 -0.92 19.77 -5.75
CA TYR A 16 -0.96 18.77 -6.83
C TYR A 16 -2.39 18.29 -7.13
N TYR A 17 -3.27 19.23 -7.46
CA TYR A 17 -4.48 18.99 -8.28
C TYR A 17 -4.81 20.25 -9.09
N ARG A 18 -4.23 20.37 -10.30
CA ARG A 18 -4.78 21.18 -11.40
C ARG A 18 -4.55 20.44 -12.71
N GLN A 19 -5.62 19.95 -13.32
CA GLN A 19 -5.64 19.65 -14.74
C GLN A 19 -5.57 20.96 -15.54
N PRO A 20 -4.79 21.05 -16.63
CA PRO A 20 -5.00 22.09 -17.64
C PRO A 20 -5.57 21.46 -18.92
N SER A 21 -6.74 21.97 -19.32
CA SER A 21 -7.28 21.84 -20.66
C SER A 21 -6.42 22.60 -21.70
N SER A 22 -6.27 22.00 -22.89
CA SER A 22 -6.01 22.62 -24.21
C SER A 22 -4.78 23.53 -24.41
N THR A 23 -3.76 22.96 -25.08
CA THR A 23 -3.04 23.42 -26.31
C THR A 23 -2.47 24.86 -26.46
N PRO A 24 -1.39 25.04 -27.28
CA PRO A 24 -0.19 25.79 -26.90
C PRO A 24 0.16 27.01 -27.78
N GLY A 25 1.05 27.88 -27.28
CA GLY A 25 1.81 28.81 -28.13
C GLY A 25 2.25 30.10 -27.43
N VAL A 26 3.56 30.36 -27.44
CA VAL A 26 4.26 31.65 -27.65
C VAL A 26 5.60 31.66 -26.88
N SER A 27 6.61 32.12 -27.60
CA SER A 27 8.05 31.92 -27.52
C SER A 27 8.85 33.07 -26.90
N ASN A 28 10.04 32.72 -26.38
CA ASN A 28 11.33 33.47 -26.39
C ASN A 28 11.53 34.69 -25.45
N PRO A 29 12.81 35.14 -25.20
CA PRO A 29 14.10 34.41 -25.08
C PRO A 29 15.03 34.91 -23.93
N ASN A 30 16.09 34.12 -23.64
CA ASN A 30 17.34 34.39 -22.88
C ASN A 30 18.15 35.59 -23.48
N PRO A 31 19.27 36.17 -22.94
CA PRO A 31 20.49 35.48 -22.42
C PRO A 31 21.43 36.23 -21.41
N GLN A 32 22.57 35.59 -21.09
CA GLN A 32 23.86 36.07 -20.54
C GLN A 32 24.04 36.07 -19.00
N ALA A 33 25.18 35.74 -18.39
CA ALA A 33 26.41 35.02 -18.73
C ALA A 33 27.26 34.94 -17.43
N ASN A 34 28.04 33.85 -17.27
CA ASN A 34 29.27 33.70 -16.48
C ASN A 34 29.22 33.87 -14.94
N GLN A 35 29.59 32.83 -14.19
CA GLN A 35 30.98 32.51 -13.80
C GLN A 35 31.03 31.16 -13.06
N PHE A 36 31.92 30.27 -13.47
CA PHE A 36 32.18 28.97 -12.87
C PHE A 36 33.02 29.11 -11.59
N LEU A 37 32.57 28.48 -10.49
CA LEU A 37 33.41 28.13 -9.34
C LEU A 37 33.36 26.59 -9.16
N PRO A 38 34.51 25.93 -8.88
CA PRO A 38 34.55 24.48 -8.68
C PRO A 38 33.95 24.07 -7.32
N PRO A 39 33.43 22.83 -7.18
CA PRO A 39 32.88 22.33 -5.92
C PRO A 39 33.99 22.08 -4.87
N PRO A 40 33.70 22.25 -3.57
CA PRO A 40 34.63 21.95 -2.48
C PRO A 40 34.86 20.44 -2.31
N PRO A 41 35.98 20.03 -1.69
CA PRO A 41 36.42 18.63 -1.61
C PRO A 41 35.54 17.77 -0.69
N SER A 42 35.46 16.49 -1.05
CA SER A 42 34.73 15.42 -0.38
C SER A 42 35.15 15.24 1.08
N ASN A 43 34.19 15.42 1.99
CA ASN A 43 34.37 15.03 3.39
C ASN A 43 34.10 13.53 3.55
N THR A 44 35.11 12.83 4.06
CA THR A 44 35.13 11.41 4.40
C THR A 44 33.95 11.03 5.30
N GLN A 45 33.03 10.22 4.80
CA GLN A 45 31.98 9.59 5.59
C GLN A 45 32.49 8.25 6.14
N ALA A 46 32.47 8.10 7.46
CA ALA A 46 32.83 6.89 8.18
C ALA A 46 32.01 5.67 7.71
N PRO A 47 32.56 4.45 7.74
CA PRO A 47 31.88 3.24 7.30
C PRO A 47 30.64 2.98 8.17
N ARG A 48 29.47 2.82 7.53
CA ARG A 48 28.26 2.32 8.19
C ARG A 48 28.48 0.86 8.62
N PRO A 49 28.10 0.45 9.84
CA PRO A 49 28.11 -0.95 10.24
C PRO A 49 27.20 -1.77 9.30
N GLY A 50 27.76 -2.82 8.70
CA GLY A 50 27.02 -3.75 7.85
C GLY A 50 25.95 -4.50 8.64
N PHE A 51 24.76 -4.65 8.05
CA PHE A 51 23.75 -5.57 8.56
C PHE A 51 24.31 -7.00 8.50
N PRO A 52 24.26 -7.77 9.61
CA PRO A 52 24.58 -9.18 9.53
C PRO A 52 23.56 -9.88 8.60
N PRO A 53 23.97 -10.89 7.82
CA PRO A 53 23.04 -11.68 7.03
C PRO A 53 21.99 -12.33 7.96
N SER A 54 20.72 -12.15 7.63
CA SER A 54 19.60 -12.78 8.33
C SER A 54 19.71 -14.31 8.24
N ALA A 55 19.62 -14.98 9.38
CA ALA A 55 19.58 -16.43 9.48
C ALA A 55 18.38 -17.01 8.69
N PRO A 56 18.51 -18.20 8.09
CA PRO A 56 17.39 -18.84 7.40
C PRO A 56 16.25 -19.14 8.39
N PRO A 57 14.97 -19.02 7.99
CA PRO A 57 13.86 -19.34 8.86
C PRO A 57 13.85 -20.84 9.22
N PRO A 58 13.43 -21.21 10.44
CA PRO A 58 13.31 -22.61 10.84
C PRO A 58 12.18 -23.31 10.05
N SER A 59 12.41 -24.58 9.70
CA SER A 59 11.45 -25.43 9.00
C SER A 59 10.19 -25.68 9.84
N ALA A 60 9.03 -25.18 9.41
CA ALA A 60 7.73 -25.43 10.04
C ALA A 60 6.97 -26.60 9.36
N PRO A 61 6.07 -27.32 10.07
CA PRO A 61 5.43 -28.53 9.57
C PRO A 61 4.36 -28.24 8.50
N ALA A 62 4.16 -29.19 7.59
CA ALA A 62 3.35 -29.09 6.38
C ALA A 62 1.85 -28.87 6.63
N GLY A 63 1.37 -27.68 6.31
CA GLY A 63 -0.03 -27.41 5.94
C GLY A 63 -0.04 -26.92 4.50
N GLN A 64 -0.63 -27.70 3.59
CA GLN A 64 -0.63 -27.45 2.16
C GLN A 64 -1.75 -26.47 1.79
N TYR A 65 -1.41 -25.29 1.27
CA TYR A 65 -2.28 -24.55 0.37
C TYR A 65 -1.76 -24.77 -1.04
N SER A 66 -2.63 -25.15 -1.98
CA SER A 66 -2.34 -25.06 -3.40
C SER A 66 -2.65 -23.64 -3.86
N MET A 67 -1.77 -23.03 -4.66
CA MET A 67 -2.03 -21.76 -5.34
C MET A 67 -3.39 -21.86 -6.04
N PRO A 68 -4.24 -20.84 -5.93
CA PRO A 68 -5.57 -20.91 -6.51
C PRO A 68 -5.45 -21.14 -8.02
N PRO A 69 -6.27 -22.01 -8.61
CA PRO A 69 -6.37 -22.11 -10.06
C PRO A 69 -6.81 -20.75 -10.62
N PRO A 70 -6.45 -20.42 -11.88
CA PRO A 70 -6.90 -19.19 -12.52
C PRO A 70 -8.44 -19.10 -12.43
N PRO A 71 -9.01 -17.90 -12.24
CA PRO A 71 -10.46 -17.74 -12.21
C PRO A 71 -11.05 -18.39 -13.46
N GLN A 72 -11.89 -19.41 -13.28
CA GLN A 72 -12.75 -19.86 -14.38
C GLN A 72 -13.58 -18.65 -14.76
N GLN A 73 -13.59 -18.29 -16.05
CA GLN A 73 -14.39 -17.20 -16.61
C GLN A 73 -15.84 -17.36 -16.13
N GLN A 74 -16.19 -16.72 -15.02
CA GLN A 74 -17.57 -16.66 -14.55
C GLN A 74 -18.27 -15.66 -15.44
N GLN A 75 -18.97 -16.21 -16.42
CA GLN A 75 -20.01 -15.53 -17.16
C GLN A 75 -20.97 -14.88 -16.15
N GLN A 76 -20.99 -13.55 -16.14
CA GLN A 76 -22.07 -12.72 -15.62
C GLN A 76 -22.47 -12.99 -14.15
N ALA A 77 -21.66 -12.52 -13.19
CA ALA A 77 -22.15 -12.29 -11.84
C ALA A 77 -22.98 -11.00 -11.84
N GLY A 78 -24.30 -11.17 -11.72
CA GLY A 78 -25.26 -10.08 -11.64
C GLY A 78 -24.93 -9.07 -10.55
N GLN A 79 -25.25 -7.81 -10.85
CA GLN A 79 -25.49 -6.68 -9.96
C GLN A 79 -25.60 -7.06 -8.47
N TYR A 80 -24.47 -7.07 -7.75
CA TYR A 80 -24.51 -6.62 -6.37
C TYR A 80 -24.34 -5.11 -6.42
N GLY A 81 -25.49 -4.42 -6.39
CA GLY A 81 -25.53 -2.97 -6.32
C GLY A 81 -24.81 -2.51 -5.06
N MET A 82 -23.54 -2.12 -5.21
CA MET A 82 -22.94 -1.22 -4.24
C MET A 82 -23.79 0.04 -4.21
N PRO A 83 -24.11 0.58 -3.02
CA PRO A 83 -24.67 1.91 -2.96
C PRO A 83 -23.71 2.85 -3.70
N PRO A 84 -24.21 3.76 -4.55
CA PRO A 84 -23.36 4.72 -5.21
C PRO A 84 -22.52 5.44 -4.14
N PRO A 85 -21.22 5.71 -4.39
CA PRO A 85 -20.44 6.53 -3.48
C PRO A 85 -21.24 7.82 -3.24
N PRO A 86 -21.25 8.36 -2.01
CA PRO A 86 -21.99 9.56 -1.70
C PRO A 86 -21.68 10.64 -2.74
N SER A 87 -22.69 10.99 -3.55
CA SER A 87 -22.61 12.02 -4.57
C SER A 87 -22.61 13.37 -3.85
N GLY A 88 -21.49 13.73 -3.25
CA GLY A 88 -21.43 14.86 -2.33
C GLY A 88 -20.02 15.09 -1.81
N SER A 89 -19.25 15.89 -2.54
CA SER A 89 -18.38 16.94 -2.00
C SER A 89 -17.67 16.63 -0.68
N GLY A 90 -16.58 15.86 -0.78
CA GLY A 90 -15.74 15.53 0.36
C GLY A 90 -14.44 14.80 0.03
N ILE A 91 -13.74 15.11 -1.08
CA ILE A 91 -12.31 14.77 -1.16
C ILE A 91 -11.55 15.75 -0.24
N GLY A 92 -11.78 15.61 1.07
CA GLY A 92 -11.22 16.45 2.12
C GLY A 92 -9.84 15.97 2.53
N THR A 93 -8.83 16.79 2.23
CA THR A 93 -7.51 16.97 2.89
C THR A 93 -6.91 15.79 3.68
N GLY A 94 -6.89 14.58 3.12
CA GLY A 94 -6.00 13.54 3.64
C GLY A 94 -4.54 13.99 3.49
N VAL A 95 -3.67 13.61 4.43
CA VAL A 95 -2.25 13.87 4.34
C VAL A 95 -1.67 13.09 3.15
N SER A 96 -1.10 13.78 2.17
CA SER A 96 -0.32 13.12 1.12
C SER A 96 1.00 12.66 1.71
N LEU A 97 1.25 11.36 1.65
CA LEU A 97 2.46 10.75 2.15
C LEU A 97 3.46 10.56 1.01
N VAL A 98 4.75 10.59 1.36
CA VAL A 98 5.84 10.06 0.53
C VAL A 98 6.39 8.79 1.17
N LYS A 99 7.22 8.07 0.43
CA LYS A 99 7.91 6.88 0.92
C LYS A 99 8.62 7.14 2.26
N ASP A 100 8.53 6.17 3.17
CA ASP A 100 9.06 6.19 4.54
C ASP A 100 8.42 7.24 5.47
N GLN A 101 7.37 7.94 5.03
CA GLN A 101 6.65 8.88 5.88
C GLN A 101 5.62 8.17 6.77
N GLN A 102 5.66 8.49 8.06
CA GLN A 102 4.72 7.99 9.06
C GLN A 102 3.77 9.08 9.57
N ILE A 103 2.57 8.66 9.95
CA ILE A 103 1.58 9.48 10.66
C ILE A 103 0.98 8.68 11.82
N SER A 104 0.60 9.38 12.89
CA SER A 104 -0.17 8.75 13.97
C SER A 104 -1.64 8.85 13.64
N LEU A 105 -2.28 7.72 13.36
CA LEU A 105 -3.71 7.67 13.04
C LEU A 105 -4.54 8.22 14.21
N SER A 106 -4.16 7.90 15.44
CA SER A 106 -4.81 8.40 16.66
C SER A 106 -4.65 9.91 16.89
N LYS A 107 -3.64 10.56 16.28
CA LYS A 107 -3.52 12.03 16.32
C LYS A 107 -4.32 12.70 15.21
N GLU A 108 -4.28 12.12 14.01
CA GLU A 108 -5.03 12.62 12.85
C GLU A 108 -6.55 12.47 13.05
N ASP A 109 -6.98 11.40 13.73
CA ASP A 109 -8.36 11.13 14.09
C ASP A 109 -8.44 10.38 15.44
N PRO A 110 -8.58 11.09 16.56
CA PRO A 110 -8.66 10.49 17.91
C PRO A 110 -9.82 9.53 18.13
N TYR A 111 -10.84 9.57 17.27
CA TYR A 111 -12.02 8.71 17.37
C TYR A 111 -11.98 7.55 16.36
N LEU A 112 -10.88 7.37 15.64
CA LEU A 112 -10.72 6.29 14.67
C LEU A 112 -10.79 4.92 15.35
N ARG A 113 -11.89 4.20 15.11
CA ARG A 113 -12.07 2.80 15.52
C ARG A 113 -11.98 1.86 14.33
N LYS A 114 -12.55 2.27 13.21
CA LYS A 114 -12.58 1.52 11.97
C LYS A 114 -11.97 2.33 10.86
N LEU A 115 -10.99 1.77 10.18
CA LEU A 115 -10.41 2.36 9.00
C LEU A 115 -10.82 1.58 7.74
N THR A 116 -10.85 2.31 6.64
CA THR A 116 -10.91 1.77 5.29
C THR A 116 -9.55 1.97 4.65
N VAL A 117 -8.99 0.89 4.10
CA VAL A 117 -7.87 0.94 3.18
C VAL A 117 -8.43 0.83 1.77
N GLY A 118 -8.20 1.87 0.97
CA GLY A 118 -8.60 1.93 -0.42
C GLY A 118 -7.39 1.81 -1.33
N LEU A 119 -7.45 0.89 -2.29
CA LEU A 119 -6.52 0.77 -3.41
C LEU A 119 -7.24 1.23 -4.67
N GLY A 120 -6.62 2.10 -5.46
CA GLY A 120 -7.16 2.50 -6.77
C GLY A 120 -6.06 2.62 -7.82
N TRP A 121 -6.40 2.37 -9.08
CA TRP A 121 -5.53 2.48 -10.26
C TRP A 121 -6.37 2.64 -11.53
N ASP A 122 -5.79 3.12 -12.63
CA ASP A 122 -6.59 3.18 -13.86
C ASP A 122 -6.49 1.92 -14.69
N VAL A 123 -7.55 1.70 -15.45
CA VAL A 123 -7.60 0.73 -16.54
C VAL A 123 -6.41 0.84 -17.50
N ASN A 124 -5.97 -0.32 -17.98
CA ASN A 124 -5.01 -0.39 -19.08
C ASN A 124 -5.65 0.12 -20.38
N THR A 125 -5.05 1.14 -20.99
CA THR A 125 -5.52 1.75 -22.25
C THR A 125 -4.82 1.19 -23.49
N THR A 126 -3.85 0.29 -23.32
CA THR A 126 -3.16 -0.40 -24.41
C THR A 126 -3.89 -1.67 -24.83
N PRO A 127 -3.71 -2.18 -26.07
CA PRO A 127 -4.32 -3.44 -26.52
C PRO A 127 -3.60 -4.67 -25.91
N SER A 128 -3.60 -4.77 -24.59
CA SER A 128 -3.06 -5.89 -23.81
C SER A 128 -4.01 -6.25 -22.66
N ALA A 129 -3.63 -7.20 -21.80
CA ALA A 129 -4.49 -7.63 -20.69
C ALA A 129 -4.79 -6.46 -19.72
N PRO A 130 -5.94 -6.46 -19.01
CA PRO A 130 -6.23 -5.45 -17.99
C PRO A 130 -5.19 -5.44 -16.86
N PHE A 131 -5.00 -4.29 -16.22
CA PHE A 131 -4.27 -4.22 -14.96
C PHE A 131 -5.17 -4.71 -13.83
N ASP A 132 -4.66 -5.69 -13.10
CA ASP A 132 -5.36 -6.45 -12.09
C ASP A 132 -4.45 -6.49 -10.87
N LEU A 133 -4.73 -5.56 -9.96
CA LEU A 133 -3.92 -5.34 -8.76
C LEU A 133 -4.69 -5.90 -7.58
N ASP A 134 -4.10 -6.86 -6.89
CA ASP A 134 -4.70 -7.45 -5.69
C ASP A 134 -4.19 -6.72 -4.43
N ALA A 135 -5.10 -6.25 -3.58
CA ALA A 135 -4.77 -5.85 -2.22
C ALA A 135 -4.67 -7.08 -1.31
N VAL A 136 -3.60 -7.15 -0.52
CA VAL A 136 -3.44 -8.22 0.48
C VAL A 136 -2.99 -7.65 1.82
N VAL A 137 -3.37 -8.34 2.89
CA VAL A 137 -3.03 -7.94 4.26
C VAL A 137 -2.40 -9.09 5.02
N PHE A 138 -1.26 -8.84 5.65
CA PHE A 138 -0.61 -9.76 6.59
C PHE A 138 -0.76 -9.22 8.01
N MET A 139 -1.39 -10.00 8.90
CA MET A 139 -1.49 -9.69 10.33
C MET A 139 -0.28 -10.29 11.05
N LEU A 140 0.63 -9.45 11.51
CA LEU A 140 1.92 -9.89 12.04
C LEU A 140 1.96 -9.86 13.57
N GLY A 141 2.49 -10.95 14.13
CA GLY A 141 2.84 -11.03 15.54
C GLY A 141 4.11 -10.26 15.90
N ALA A 142 4.53 -10.33 17.16
CA ALA A 142 5.74 -9.66 17.64
C ALA A 142 7.04 -10.16 16.97
N ASN A 143 7.03 -11.35 16.36
CA ASN A 143 8.15 -11.92 15.60
C ASN A 143 8.22 -11.40 14.14
N GLY A 144 7.28 -10.55 13.71
CA GLY A 144 7.22 -10.05 12.33
C GLY A 144 6.69 -11.05 11.30
N MET A 145 6.08 -12.16 11.75
CA MET A 145 5.49 -13.19 10.90
C MET A 145 3.98 -13.28 11.15
N VAL A 146 3.25 -13.87 10.18
CA VAL A 146 1.89 -14.32 10.44
C VAL A 146 1.90 -15.41 11.52
N ARG A 147 0.89 -15.42 12.39
CA ARG A 147 0.81 -16.43 13.48
C ARG A 147 0.16 -17.72 13.00
N GLN A 148 -0.69 -17.62 11.99
CA GLN A 148 -1.46 -18.70 11.39
C GLN A 148 -1.82 -18.31 9.95
N PRO A 149 -2.14 -19.26 9.06
CA PRO A 149 -2.53 -18.94 7.69
C PRO A 149 -3.76 -18.00 7.58
N ALA A 150 -4.68 -18.07 8.54
CA ALA A 150 -5.86 -17.20 8.59
C ALA A 150 -5.54 -15.71 8.87
N ASP A 151 -4.29 -15.40 9.25
CA ASP A 151 -3.80 -14.03 9.42
C ASP A 151 -3.31 -13.41 8.09
N PHE A 152 -3.44 -14.14 6.97
CA PHE A 152 -3.21 -13.63 5.61
C PHE A 152 -4.56 -13.43 4.90
N ILE A 153 -4.91 -12.17 4.65
CA ILE A 153 -6.21 -11.73 4.11
C ILE A 153 -6.04 -11.28 2.67
N PHE A 154 -6.91 -11.80 1.80
CA PHE A 154 -6.93 -11.51 0.36
C PHE A 154 -8.30 -11.93 -0.20
N TYR A 155 -8.51 -11.78 -1.51
CA TYR A 155 -9.82 -12.03 -2.14
C TYR A 155 -10.40 -13.45 -1.89
N ASN A 156 -9.56 -14.48 -1.67
CA ASN A 156 -10.03 -15.85 -1.38
C ASN A 156 -10.14 -16.17 0.12
N ASN A 157 -9.46 -15.40 0.98
CA ASN A 157 -9.61 -15.45 2.44
C ASN A 157 -10.00 -14.06 2.95
N LYS A 158 -11.27 -13.69 2.73
CA LYS A 158 -11.73 -12.31 2.86
C LYS A 158 -11.81 -11.79 4.29
N GLN A 159 -11.88 -12.66 5.30
CA GLN A 159 -12.11 -12.25 6.68
C GLN A 159 -11.06 -12.83 7.61
N SER A 160 -10.52 -11.99 8.50
CA SER A 160 -9.63 -12.47 9.55
C SER A 160 -10.38 -13.30 10.58
N ARG A 161 -9.68 -14.23 11.23
CA ARG A 161 -10.28 -15.10 12.25
C ARG A 161 -10.91 -14.34 13.42
N ASP A 162 -10.33 -13.19 13.79
CA ASP A 162 -10.86 -12.31 14.83
C ASP A 162 -11.97 -11.36 14.34
N GLY A 163 -12.34 -11.42 13.06
CA GLY A 163 -13.36 -10.58 12.44
C GLY A 163 -12.95 -9.11 12.31
N SER A 164 -11.70 -8.77 12.63
CA SER A 164 -11.22 -7.38 12.59
C SER A 164 -10.94 -6.86 11.19
N ILE A 165 -10.66 -7.73 10.22
CA ILE A 165 -10.38 -7.36 8.84
C ILE A 165 -11.38 -8.01 7.89
N PHE A 166 -11.85 -7.24 6.91
CA PHE A 166 -12.71 -7.72 5.83
C PHE A 166 -12.30 -7.14 4.47
N HIS A 167 -12.01 -8.01 3.50
CA HIS A 167 -11.72 -7.71 2.10
C HIS A 167 -13.03 -7.70 1.29
N HIS A 168 -13.35 -6.59 0.63
CA HIS A 168 -14.68 -6.39 0.03
C HIS A 168 -14.86 -7.08 -1.31
N GLY A 169 -13.79 -7.33 -2.05
CA GLY A 169 -13.88 -7.95 -3.37
C GLY A 169 -12.60 -7.74 -4.15
N ASP A 170 -12.54 -8.37 -5.30
CA ASP A 170 -11.43 -8.33 -6.24
C ASP A 170 -11.87 -7.51 -7.47
N ASN A 171 -11.11 -6.47 -7.81
CA ASN A 171 -11.34 -5.68 -9.01
C ASN A 171 -10.30 -6.04 -10.06
N LEU A 172 -10.77 -6.71 -11.12
CA LEU A 172 -9.89 -7.29 -12.14
C LEU A 172 -9.33 -6.28 -13.16
N THR A 173 -9.68 -4.99 -13.06
CA THR A 173 -9.46 -4.04 -14.16
C THR A 173 -9.04 -2.62 -13.79
N GLY A 174 -9.37 -2.14 -12.59
CA GLY A 174 -9.28 -0.71 -12.24
C GLY A 174 -10.37 0.14 -12.87
N ALA A 175 -11.49 -0.48 -13.25
CA ALA A 175 -12.62 0.22 -13.83
C ALA A 175 -13.47 0.86 -12.73
N GLY A 176 -13.50 2.18 -12.72
CA GLY A 176 -14.25 2.96 -11.75
C GLY A 176 -13.55 4.27 -11.43
N ASP A 177 -14.17 5.07 -10.58
CA ASP A 177 -13.53 6.23 -9.97
C ASP A 177 -13.29 5.93 -8.48
N GLY A 178 -12.09 6.26 -7.99
CA GLY A 178 -11.76 6.15 -6.57
C GLY A 178 -11.12 4.82 -6.21
N ASP A 179 -11.67 4.14 -5.20
CA ASP A 179 -11.13 2.86 -4.74
C ASP A 179 -11.70 1.73 -5.58
N ASP A 180 -10.80 1.02 -6.25
CA ASP A 180 -11.09 -0.20 -6.99
C ASP A 180 -11.20 -1.40 -6.06
N GLU A 181 -10.33 -1.45 -5.04
CA GLU A 181 -10.39 -2.45 -3.98
C GLU A 181 -10.40 -1.81 -2.59
N VAL A 182 -11.14 -2.47 -1.69
CA VAL A 182 -11.38 -1.95 -0.35
C VAL A 182 -11.16 -3.04 0.69
N VAL A 183 -10.41 -2.70 1.73
CA VAL A 183 -10.27 -3.50 2.95
C VAL A 183 -10.74 -2.68 4.16
N SER A 184 -11.69 -3.21 4.92
CA SER A 184 -12.10 -2.63 6.20
C SER A 184 -11.33 -3.25 7.35
N VAL A 185 -10.91 -2.42 8.29
CA VAL A 185 -10.20 -2.85 9.50
C VAL A 185 -10.83 -2.20 10.73
N ASN A 186 -11.36 -3.01 11.63
CA ASN A 186 -11.77 -2.61 12.97
C ASN A 186 -10.58 -2.74 13.94
N LEU A 187 -9.88 -1.63 14.16
CA LEU A 187 -8.67 -1.55 14.99
C LEU A 187 -8.88 -2.04 16.43
N GLN A 188 -10.10 -1.92 16.95
CA GLN A 188 -10.45 -2.35 18.31
C GLN A 188 -10.67 -3.86 18.42
N ALA A 189 -11.04 -4.53 17.32
CA ALA A 189 -11.24 -5.97 17.26
C ALA A 189 -9.97 -6.73 16.89
N VAL A 190 -8.92 -6.04 16.39
CA VAL A 190 -7.65 -6.66 16.06
C VAL A 190 -7.08 -7.32 17.31
N SER A 191 -6.76 -8.62 17.22
CA SER A 191 -6.18 -9.40 18.31
C SER A 191 -4.99 -8.69 18.97
N PRO A 192 -4.84 -8.78 20.31
CA PRO A 192 -3.74 -8.12 21.02
C PRO A 192 -2.36 -8.69 20.66
N ASP A 193 -2.27 -9.94 20.18
CA ASP A 193 -0.98 -10.49 19.74
C ASP A 193 -0.56 -10.00 18.34
N VAL A 194 -1.44 -9.29 17.62
CA VAL A 194 -1.12 -8.64 16.35
C VAL A 194 -0.57 -7.25 16.63
N THR A 195 0.68 -7.05 16.24
CA THR A 195 1.41 -5.79 16.45
C THR A 195 1.41 -4.91 15.21
N ARG A 196 1.27 -5.51 14.02
CA ARG A 196 1.28 -4.82 12.72
C ARG A 196 0.32 -5.45 11.74
N LEU A 197 -0.23 -4.64 10.87
CA LEU A 197 -0.98 -5.00 9.69
C LEU A 197 -0.19 -4.48 8.48
N VAL A 198 0.37 -5.38 7.69
CA VAL A 198 1.09 -5.01 6.47
C VAL A 198 0.12 -5.05 5.32
N PHE A 199 -0.02 -3.92 4.63
CA PHE A 199 -0.78 -3.82 3.38
C PHE A 199 0.20 -3.92 2.22
N ALA A 200 -0.04 -4.88 1.35
CA ALA A 200 0.73 -5.07 0.13
C ALA A 200 -0.20 -5.13 -1.07
N VAL A 201 0.38 -4.84 -2.23
CA VAL A 201 -0.28 -4.91 -3.53
C VAL A 201 0.54 -5.83 -4.42
N THR A 202 -0.14 -6.66 -5.20
CA THR A 202 0.47 -7.53 -6.20
C THR A 202 -0.20 -7.33 -7.55
N ILE A 203 0.51 -7.63 -8.63
CA ILE A 203 -0.11 -7.73 -9.95
C ILE A 203 -0.45 -9.18 -10.22
N HIS A 204 -1.69 -9.45 -10.62
CA HIS A 204 -2.15 -10.80 -10.93
C HIS A 204 -1.47 -11.35 -12.19
N GLN A 205 -0.87 -12.55 -12.10
CA GLN A 205 -0.19 -13.25 -13.19
C GLN A 205 0.73 -12.35 -14.05
N PRO A 206 1.69 -11.65 -13.42
CA PRO A 206 2.43 -10.57 -14.07
C PRO A 206 3.33 -11.08 -15.19
N GLU A 207 3.84 -12.32 -15.12
CA GLU A 207 4.64 -12.94 -16.18
C GLU A 207 3.79 -13.27 -17.41
N LEU A 208 2.57 -13.80 -17.22
CA LEU A 208 1.65 -14.13 -18.32
C LEU A 208 1.13 -12.86 -18.98
N ARG A 209 0.75 -11.86 -18.17
CA ARG A 209 0.21 -10.58 -18.64
C ARG A 209 1.31 -9.61 -19.10
N ARG A 210 2.58 -9.92 -18.80
CA ARG A 210 3.78 -9.09 -19.05
C ARG A 210 3.67 -7.69 -18.45
N GLN A 211 3.15 -7.62 -17.22
CA GLN A 211 2.86 -6.39 -16.50
C GLN A 211 3.78 -6.22 -15.29
N ASN A 212 4.03 -4.96 -14.92
CA ASN A 212 4.74 -4.57 -13.70
C ASN A 212 4.20 -3.20 -13.23
N PHE A 213 4.54 -2.79 -12.01
CA PHE A 213 4.01 -1.54 -11.44
C PHE A 213 4.38 -0.29 -12.24
N GLY A 214 5.52 -0.29 -12.96
CA GLY A 214 5.91 0.80 -13.83
C GLY A 214 4.96 1.05 -15.02
N MET A 215 4.06 0.11 -15.31
CA MET A 215 3.05 0.25 -16.36
C MET A 215 1.71 0.78 -15.85
N VAL A 216 1.48 0.78 -14.53
CA VAL A 216 0.17 1.05 -13.93
C VAL A 216 0.04 2.54 -13.61
N PRO A 217 -0.84 3.28 -14.29
CA PRO A 217 -1.00 4.71 -14.05
C PRO A 217 -1.92 4.98 -12.85
N ARG A 218 -1.65 6.10 -12.17
CA ARG A 218 -2.46 6.66 -11.08
C ARG A 218 -2.78 5.65 -9.96
N ALA A 219 -1.90 4.68 -9.75
CA ALA A 219 -2.03 3.75 -8.64
C ALA A 219 -1.86 4.49 -7.31
N PHE A 220 -2.69 4.21 -6.30
CA PHE A 220 -2.57 4.78 -4.97
C PHE A 220 -3.11 3.85 -3.90
N ILE A 221 -2.63 4.03 -2.68
CA ILE A 221 -3.29 3.53 -1.47
C ILE A 221 -3.75 4.72 -0.62
N ARG A 222 -4.91 4.59 0.01
CA ARG A 222 -5.40 5.57 0.99
C ARG A 222 -5.90 4.90 2.26
N ILE A 223 -5.85 5.65 3.35
CA ILE A 223 -6.49 5.31 4.61
C ILE A 223 -7.57 6.35 4.88
N ALA A 224 -8.78 5.90 5.23
CA ALA A 224 -9.88 6.75 5.64
C ALA A 224 -10.54 6.23 6.92
N ASN A 225 -11.17 7.11 7.68
CA ASN A 225 -12.08 6.71 8.74
C ASN A 225 -13.35 6.14 8.11
N GLN A 226 -13.67 4.88 8.41
CA GLN A 226 -14.82 4.20 7.80
C GLN A 226 -16.15 4.79 8.26
N GLU A 227 -16.23 5.28 9.51
CA GLU A 227 -17.47 5.79 10.10
C GLU A 227 -17.82 7.20 9.57
N THR A 228 -16.80 8.04 9.38
CA THR A 228 -16.99 9.43 8.92
C THR A 228 -16.72 9.60 7.43
N THR A 229 -16.20 8.57 6.75
CA THR A 229 -15.70 8.59 5.35
C THR A 229 -14.54 9.55 5.09
N ARG A 230 -14.01 10.20 6.13
CA ARG A 230 -12.93 11.19 6.01
C ARG A 230 -11.61 10.51 5.60
N ASN A 231 -10.99 11.03 4.54
CA ASN A 231 -9.62 10.64 4.16
C ASN A 231 -8.63 11.10 5.23
N ILE A 232 -7.80 10.16 5.71
CA ILE A 232 -6.74 10.42 6.70
C ILE A 232 -5.42 10.64 5.97
N CYS A 233 -5.05 9.71 5.09
CA CYS A 233 -3.84 9.83 4.28
C CYS A 233 -3.97 9.13 2.93
N ARG A 234 -3.09 9.49 2.00
CA ARG A 234 -2.94 8.87 0.68
C ARG A 234 -1.46 8.77 0.34
N TYR A 235 -1.03 7.63 -0.22
CA TYR A 235 0.30 7.44 -0.78
C TYR A 235 0.14 7.10 -2.26
N ASP A 236 0.78 7.91 -3.12
CA ASP A 236 0.78 7.67 -4.56
C ASP A 236 1.80 6.59 -4.90
N LEU A 237 1.36 5.57 -5.62
CA LEU A 237 2.17 4.43 -6.04
C LEU A 237 2.61 4.58 -7.50
N THR A 238 2.16 5.62 -8.20
CA THR A 238 2.56 5.86 -9.59
C THR A 238 4.07 6.09 -9.66
N ASN A 239 4.75 5.31 -10.49
CA ASN A 239 6.22 5.24 -10.60
C ASN A 239 6.94 4.56 -9.44
N GLU A 240 6.22 4.12 -8.41
CA GLU A 240 6.77 3.20 -7.42
C GLU A 240 6.82 1.78 -8.00
N GLY A 241 7.69 0.94 -7.47
CA GLY A 241 7.77 -0.47 -7.87
C GLY A 241 8.59 -0.78 -9.10
N GLY A 242 8.60 0.08 -10.11
CA GLY A 242 9.35 -0.15 -11.35
C GLY A 242 8.97 -1.49 -12.00
N THR A 243 9.97 -2.30 -12.34
CA THR A 243 9.76 -3.61 -13.00
C THR A 243 9.30 -4.73 -12.04
N ASN A 244 9.02 -4.42 -10.78
CA ASN A 244 8.59 -5.40 -9.79
C ASN A 244 7.07 -5.67 -9.87
N THR A 245 6.65 -6.73 -9.18
CA THR A 245 5.29 -7.29 -9.28
C THR A 245 4.62 -7.50 -7.93
N ALA A 246 5.35 -7.28 -6.83
CA ALA A 246 4.82 -7.20 -5.48
C ALA A 246 5.33 -5.93 -4.77
N MET A 247 4.51 -5.31 -3.93
CA MET A 247 4.90 -4.12 -3.19
C MET A 247 4.24 -4.07 -1.81
N ILE A 248 5.03 -3.85 -0.77
CA ILE A 248 4.53 -3.41 0.53
C ILE A 248 4.28 -1.90 0.43
N VAL A 249 3.02 -1.51 0.46
CA VAL A 249 2.59 -0.13 0.24
C VAL A 249 2.48 0.64 1.54
N GLY A 250 2.13 -0.03 2.64
CA GLY A 250 2.12 0.59 3.97
C GLY A 250 1.91 -0.40 5.10
N GLU A 251 2.17 0.06 6.32
CA GLU A 251 1.94 -0.70 7.54
C GLU A 251 1.12 0.10 8.54
N VAL A 252 0.09 -0.52 9.13
CA VAL A 252 -0.59 -0.01 10.32
C VAL A 252 -0.02 -0.76 11.53
N TYR A 253 0.54 -0.06 12.51
CA TYR A 253 1.20 -0.69 13.65
C TYR A 253 0.82 -0.04 14.97
N ARG A 254 0.81 -0.85 16.03
CA ARG A 254 0.53 -0.38 17.40
C ARG A 254 1.73 0.37 17.96
N ASP A 255 1.44 1.40 18.75
CA ASP A 255 2.43 2.01 19.62
C ASP A 255 2.81 1.00 20.73
N PRO A 256 4.11 0.66 20.91
CA PRO A 256 4.53 -0.32 21.91
C PRO A 256 4.23 0.08 23.37
N GLN A 257 4.16 1.39 23.64
CA GLN A 257 3.86 1.93 24.96
C GLN A 257 2.35 2.11 25.18
N ASN A 258 1.58 2.32 24.12
CA ASN A 258 0.12 2.39 24.17
C ASN A 258 -0.53 1.58 23.04
N PRO A 259 -0.78 0.28 23.23
CA PRO A 259 -1.31 -0.60 22.17
C PRO A 259 -2.66 -0.21 21.58
N GLN A 260 -3.39 0.72 22.20
CA GLN A 260 -4.63 1.28 21.65
C GLN A 260 -4.37 2.35 20.57
N ASN A 261 -3.18 2.95 20.58
CA ASN A 261 -2.76 3.92 19.58
C ASN A 261 -2.18 3.20 18.37
N TRP A 262 -2.63 3.63 17.20
CA TRP A 262 -2.18 3.11 15.92
C TRP A 262 -1.49 4.21 15.10
N SER A 263 -0.48 3.79 14.33
CA SER A 263 0.22 4.65 13.38
C SER A 263 0.23 3.97 12.02
N PHE A 264 0.35 4.77 10.97
CA PHE A 264 0.52 4.30 9.60
C PHE A 264 1.87 4.79 9.07
N ILE A 265 2.59 3.95 8.34
CA ILE A 265 3.79 4.32 7.58
C ILE A 265 3.61 3.92 6.11
N ALA A 266 3.90 4.85 5.21
CA ALA A 266 4.02 4.57 3.78
C ALA A 266 5.38 3.89 3.53
N VAL A 267 5.38 2.66 3.01
CA VAL A 267 6.60 1.85 2.89
C VAL A 267 7.20 1.89 1.48
N GLY A 268 6.37 1.71 0.44
CA GLY A 268 6.83 1.78 -0.96
C GLY A 268 7.98 0.83 -1.29
N LYS A 269 8.02 -0.37 -0.69
CA LYS A 269 9.08 -1.35 -0.93
C LYS A 269 8.58 -2.45 -1.84
N SER A 270 9.20 -2.58 -3.01
CA SER A 270 8.78 -3.52 -4.05
C SER A 270 9.75 -4.68 -4.26
N PHE A 271 9.22 -5.78 -4.78
CA PHE A 271 9.92 -7.05 -4.94
C PHE A 271 9.51 -7.77 -6.24
N PRO A 272 10.44 -8.49 -6.87
CA PRO A 272 10.08 -9.47 -7.88
C PRO A 272 9.44 -10.71 -7.23
N GLY A 273 8.81 -11.57 -8.03
CA GLY A 273 8.25 -12.85 -7.56
C GLY A 273 6.82 -12.78 -7.03
N GLY A 274 6.13 -11.64 -7.20
CA GLY A 274 4.70 -11.51 -6.95
C GLY A 274 4.29 -11.86 -5.52
N LEU A 275 3.04 -12.33 -5.37
CA LEU A 275 2.47 -12.70 -4.08
C LEU A 275 3.27 -13.80 -3.38
N GLN A 276 3.85 -14.73 -4.14
CA GLN A 276 4.63 -15.83 -3.58
C GLN A 276 5.81 -15.33 -2.75
N PHE A 277 6.51 -14.30 -3.23
CA PHE A 277 7.62 -13.70 -2.48
C PHE A 277 7.14 -13.06 -1.17
N LEU A 278 6.01 -12.35 -1.19
CA LEU A 278 5.42 -11.75 0.02
C LEU A 278 5.01 -12.81 1.04
N CYS A 279 4.40 -13.90 0.58
CA CYS A 279 4.05 -15.04 1.43
C CYS A 279 5.29 -15.62 2.13
N GLN A 280 6.39 -15.82 1.40
CA GLN A 280 7.64 -16.33 1.96
C GLN A 280 8.23 -15.41 3.03
N ILE A 281 8.29 -14.10 2.79
CA ILE A 281 8.89 -13.16 3.76
C ILE A 281 8.07 -13.02 5.05
N PHE A 282 6.75 -13.28 5.01
CA PHE A 282 5.87 -13.18 6.17
C PHE A 282 5.49 -14.53 6.79
N GLY A 283 6.07 -15.62 6.31
CA GLY A 283 5.87 -16.96 6.88
C GLY A 283 4.56 -17.65 6.49
N VAL A 284 3.96 -17.25 5.37
CA VAL A 284 2.81 -17.93 4.77
C VAL A 284 3.33 -19.02 3.81
N ASN A 285 3.02 -20.27 4.13
CA ASN A 285 3.27 -21.39 3.23
C ASN A 285 2.18 -21.43 2.14
N ALA A 286 2.40 -20.70 1.06
CA ALA A 286 1.67 -20.88 -0.19
C ALA A 286 2.47 -21.86 -1.06
N SER A 287 1.90 -23.02 -1.37
CA SER A 287 2.50 -24.04 -2.24
C SER A 287 1.70 -24.25 -3.52
#